data_AF-A0A947RQW0-F1
#
_entry.id   AF-A0A947RQW0-F1
#
_cell.length_a   1.000
_cell.length_b   1.000
_cell.length_c   1.000
_cell.angle_alpha   90.00
_cell.angle_beta   90.00
_cell.angle_gamma   90.00
#
_symmetry.space_group_name_H-M   'P 1'
#
loop_
_entity.id
_entity.type
_entity.pdbx_description
1 polymer ?
#
loop_
_entity_poly.entity_id
_entity_poly.type
_entity_poly.pdbx_seq_one_letter_code
_entity_poly.pdbx_strand_id
1 'polypeptide(L)'
;MPEHLSSVEWARLGWREFTPLVMLMSLSVLLLFVRLSRGRLRPPGYLRYLWAFLLVFAVADFVSFTPAVWLLAFISFRALREYFSLVDLRPEDRLGVLGAYLSIPFMIYLVQIGWYGFFIISIPVYAFIVIPYLVTVFDEDGRGSLLSIGIIDFGLFFFVYCLGHLAYLAYYSSWLALLLLLPVAFCKFVSTRCSRWGRLPGLLIGLPAVVGLSLLLRPWTGVPCGPAIFVGVLIPVLVQMGERTVAMIERDLGIDAGNLEPGRGRVLDALAAYLFAAPIVFHYLRWIMKFDELVLGHGA
;
A
#
# COMPACT_ATOMS: atom_id res chain seq x y z
N MET A 1 19.64 -28.91 -23.11
CA MET A 1 18.86 -29.76 -22.17
C MET A 1 19.39 -29.49 -20.77
N PRO A 2 18.73 -28.68 -19.93
CA PRO A 2 19.07 -28.66 -18.52
C PRO A 2 18.44 -29.86 -17.83
N GLU A 3 19.22 -30.44 -16.94
CA GLU A 3 18.98 -31.68 -16.22
C GLU A 3 17.77 -31.58 -15.28
N HIS A 4 17.13 -32.74 -15.11
CA HIS A 4 15.94 -32.97 -14.33
C HIS A 4 16.24 -32.80 -12.82
N LEU A 5 16.11 -31.56 -12.30
CA LEU A 5 16.17 -31.31 -10.86
C LEU A 5 15.11 -32.15 -10.14
N SER A 6 15.54 -32.84 -9.08
CA SER A 6 14.71 -33.78 -8.34
C SER A 6 13.56 -33.05 -7.60
N SER A 7 12.42 -33.70 -7.39
CA SER A 7 11.27 -33.14 -6.66
C SER A 7 11.62 -32.65 -5.24
N VAL A 8 12.72 -33.16 -4.68
CA VAL A 8 13.28 -32.76 -3.38
C VAL A 8 14.01 -31.42 -3.45
N GLU A 9 14.62 -31.05 -4.58
CA GLU A 9 15.29 -29.76 -4.78
C GLU A 9 14.29 -28.63 -5.01
N TRP A 10 13.20 -28.90 -5.73
CA TRP A 10 12.05 -27.97 -5.83
C TRP A 10 11.43 -27.70 -4.46
N ALA A 11 11.28 -28.72 -3.62
CA ALA A 11 10.86 -28.55 -2.23
C ALA A 11 11.88 -27.69 -1.45
N ARG A 12 13.17 -28.04 -1.46
CA ARG A 12 14.21 -27.29 -0.70
C ARG A 12 14.37 -25.82 -1.14
N LEU A 13 14.18 -25.52 -2.43
CA LEU A 13 14.16 -24.15 -2.94
C LEU A 13 12.89 -23.40 -2.52
N GLY A 14 11.72 -24.05 -2.61
CA GLY A 14 10.46 -23.48 -2.11
C GLY A 14 10.50 -23.14 -0.61
N TRP A 15 10.99 -24.06 0.24
CA TRP A 15 11.07 -23.82 1.69
C TRP A 15 12.06 -22.69 2.06
N ARG A 16 13.13 -22.45 1.29
CA ARG A 16 14.07 -21.34 1.53
C ARG A 16 13.48 -19.96 1.22
N GLU A 17 12.52 -19.89 0.29
CA GLU A 17 11.79 -18.66 -0.07
C GLU A 17 10.70 -18.32 0.97
N PHE A 18 10.00 -19.32 1.53
CA PHE A 18 8.91 -19.10 2.50
C PHE A 18 9.37 -18.93 3.96
N THR A 19 10.49 -19.55 4.36
CA THR A 19 10.95 -19.58 5.76
C THR A 19 11.16 -18.21 6.41
N PRO A 20 11.74 -17.18 5.76
CA PRO A 20 11.95 -15.89 6.40
C PRO A 20 10.68 -15.04 6.45
N LEU A 21 9.72 -15.25 5.53
CA LEU A 21 8.42 -14.58 5.55
C LEU A 21 7.57 -15.08 6.72
N VAL A 22 7.57 -16.39 6.92
CA VAL A 22 7.02 -17.06 8.11
C VAL A 22 7.72 -16.63 9.38
N MET A 23 9.05 -16.50 9.38
CA MET A 23 9.80 -16.03 10.55
C MET A 23 9.53 -14.56 10.87
N LEU A 24 9.40 -13.69 9.87
CA LEU A 24 9.04 -12.29 10.07
C LEU A 24 7.61 -12.16 10.56
N MET A 25 6.67 -12.93 10.02
CA MET A 25 5.30 -12.99 10.51
C MET A 25 5.21 -13.57 11.93
N SER A 26 5.92 -14.64 12.23
CA SER A 26 5.88 -15.26 13.56
C SER A 26 6.59 -14.41 14.61
N LEU A 27 7.73 -13.80 14.30
CA LEU A 27 8.43 -12.86 15.19
C LEU A 27 7.57 -11.62 15.46
N SER A 28 6.93 -11.10 14.42
CA SER A 28 6.07 -9.95 14.55
C SER A 28 4.82 -10.35 15.38
N VAL A 29 4.11 -11.43 15.08
CA VAL A 29 2.96 -11.93 15.86
C VAL A 29 3.35 -12.19 17.32
N LEU A 30 4.54 -12.73 17.58
CA LEU A 30 5.10 -12.92 18.92
C LEU A 30 5.31 -11.58 19.65
N LEU A 31 5.86 -10.56 18.97
CA LEU A 31 6.05 -9.23 19.55
C LEU A 31 4.71 -8.53 19.84
N LEU A 32 3.70 -8.74 19.01
CA LEU A 32 2.35 -8.23 19.23
C LEU A 32 1.67 -8.96 20.41
N PHE A 33 1.78 -10.28 20.48
CA PHE A 33 1.28 -11.11 21.58
C PHE A 33 1.95 -10.74 22.92
N VAL A 34 3.27 -10.53 22.94
CA VAL A 34 4.02 -10.10 24.13
C VAL A 34 3.64 -8.67 24.56
N ARG A 35 3.30 -7.78 23.62
CA ARG A 35 2.88 -6.41 23.95
C ARG A 35 1.43 -6.33 24.42
N LEU A 36 0.54 -7.13 23.83
CA LEU A 36 -0.86 -7.27 24.25
C LEU A 36 -0.98 -7.96 25.61
N SER A 37 -0.23 -9.04 25.84
CA SER A 37 -0.23 -9.77 27.13
C SER A 37 0.32 -8.95 28.29
N ARG A 38 1.15 -7.94 28.02
CA ARG A 38 1.65 -6.99 29.03
C ARG A 38 0.73 -5.80 29.30
N GLY A 39 -0.43 -5.69 28.64
CA GLY A 39 -1.46 -4.68 28.91
C GLY A 39 -1.03 -3.21 28.75
N ARG A 40 0.14 -2.94 28.16
CA ARG A 40 0.79 -1.62 28.30
C ARG A 40 0.64 -0.66 27.12
N LEU A 41 0.19 -1.06 25.93
CA LEU A 41 0.12 -0.14 24.77
C LEU A 41 -0.99 -0.48 23.76
N ARG A 42 -1.83 0.51 23.41
CA ARG A 42 -2.62 0.47 22.16
C ARG A 42 -1.63 0.63 20.98
N PRO A 43 -1.51 -0.32 20.05
CA PRO A 43 -0.56 -0.20 18.96
C PRO A 43 -0.92 0.99 18.05
N PRO A 44 0.07 1.77 17.59
CA PRO A 44 -0.15 2.86 16.65
C PRO A 44 -0.82 2.34 15.36
N GLY A 45 -1.62 3.19 14.72
CA GLY A 45 -2.49 2.81 13.61
C GLY A 45 -1.74 2.14 12.44
N TYR A 46 -0.58 2.66 12.07
CA TYR A 46 0.24 2.13 10.97
C TYR A 46 0.70 0.68 11.18
N LEU A 47 0.85 0.23 12.43
CA LEU A 47 1.17 -1.17 12.71
C LEU A 47 -0.02 -2.07 12.39
N ARG A 48 -1.27 -1.64 12.67
CA ARG A 48 -2.48 -2.42 12.35
C ARG A 48 -2.58 -2.73 10.85
N TYR A 49 -2.30 -1.74 10.00
CA TYR A 49 -2.27 -1.94 8.56
C TYR A 49 -1.07 -2.75 8.10
N LEU A 50 0.10 -2.59 8.73
CA LEU A 50 1.22 -3.48 8.48
C LEU A 50 0.82 -4.95 8.73
N TRP A 51 0.15 -5.27 9.84
CA TRP A 51 -0.37 -6.62 10.10
C TRP A 51 -1.37 -7.08 9.05
N ALA A 52 -2.29 -6.20 8.66
CA ALA A 52 -3.29 -6.51 7.64
C ALA A 52 -2.61 -6.86 6.30
N PHE A 53 -1.58 -6.10 5.89
CA PHE A 53 -0.83 -6.40 4.68
C PHE A 53 0.03 -7.66 4.80
N LEU A 54 0.68 -7.88 5.95
CA LEU A 54 1.41 -9.12 6.20
C LEU A 54 0.47 -10.33 6.12
N LEU A 55 -0.75 -10.23 6.65
CA LEU A 55 -1.77 -11.27 6.52
C LEU A 55 -2.16 -11.48 5.06
N VAL A 56 -2.38 -10.41 4.29
CA VAL A 56 -2.67 -10.51 2.84
C VAL A 56 -1.57 -11.31 2.13
N PHE A 57 -0.31 -10.99 2.37
CA PHE A 57 0.81 -11.68 1.70
C PHE A 57 1.01 -13.10 2.20
N ALA A 58 0.75 -13.36 3.48
CA ALA A 58 0.68 -14.73 4.01
C ALA A 58 -0.35 -15.56 3.26
N VAL A 59 -1.56 -15.02 3.08
CA VAL A 59 -2.64 -15.71 2.38
C VAL A 59 -2.26 -15.91 0.91
N ALA A 60 -1.57 -14.95 0.29
CA ALA A 60 -1.11 -15.08 -1.10
C ALA A 60 -0.17 -16.29 -1.27
N ASP A 61 0.77 -16.44 -0.32
CA ASP A 61 1.81 -17.46 -0.34
C ASP A 61 1.32 -18.84 0.16
N PHE A 62 0.47 -18.89 1.18
CA PHE A 62 0.03 -20.14 1.84
C PHE A 62 -1.31 -20.68 1.35
N VAL A 63 -2.16 -19.84 0.76
CA VAL A 63 -3.51 -20.23 0.33
C VAL A 63 -3.64 -20.08 -1.18
N SER A 64 -3.59 -18.84 -1.66
CA SER A 64 -3.56 -18.47 -3.07
C SER A 64 -3.64 -16.95 -3.22
N PHE A 65 -3.21 -16.44 -4.37
CA PHE A 65 -3.25 -15.02 -4.69
C PHE A 65 -4.68 -14.43 -4.70
N THR A 66 -5.66 -15.15 -5.24
CA THR A 66 -7.04 -14.67 -5.39
C THR A 66 -7.69 -14.21 -4.06
N PRO A 67 -7.78 -15.03 -2.99
CA PRO A 67 -8.34 -14.59 -1.72
C PRO A 67 -7.52 -13.48 -1.06
N ALA A 68 -6.19 -13.47 -1.23
CA ALA A 68 -5.34 -12.41 -0.71
C ALA A 68 -5.68 -11.03 -1.30
N VAL A 69 -5.86 -10.95 -2.62
CA VAL A 69 -6.23 -9.69 -3.27
C VAL A 69 -7.63 -9.25 -2.86
N TRP A 70 -8.57 -10.17 -2.64
CA TRP A 70 -9.89 -9.82 -2.09
C TRP A 70 -9.82 -9.30 -0.64
N LEU A 71 -8.90 -9.81 0.19
CA LEU A 71 -8.62 -9.22 1.51
C LEU A 71 -8.09 -7.78 1.37
N LEU A 72 -7.22 -7.53 0.39
CA LEU A 72 -6.74 -6.17 0.11
C LEU A 72 -7.88 -5.27 -0.41
N ALA A 73 -8.78 -5.79 -1.23
CA ALA A 73 -10.00 -5.09 -1.67
C ALA A 73 -10.86 -4.66 -0.48
N PHE A 74 -10.98 -5.52 0.54
CA PHE A 74 -11.69 -5.20 1.77
C PHE A 74 -10.99 -4.09 2.58
N ILE A 75 -9.65 -4.10 2.63
CA ILE A 75 -8.86 -3.01 3.23
C ILE A 75 -9.12 -1.69 2.49
N SER A 76 -9.06 -1.71 1.15
CA SER A 76 -9.39 -0.55 0.30
C SER A 76 -10.81 -0.04 0.54
N PHE A 77 -11.80 -0.92 0.62
CA PHE A 77 -13.19 -0.56 0.89
C PHE A 77 -13.35 0.12 2.25
N ARG A 78 -12.77 -0.46 3.31
CA ARG A 78 -12.84 0.13 4.65
C ARG A 78 -12.13 1.47 4.72
N ALA A 79 -11.00 1.61 4.02
CA ALA A 79 -10.23 2.83 3.96
C ALA A 79 -10.98 3.95 3.25
N LEU A 80 -11.51 3.68 2.06
CA LEU A 80 -12.29 4.63 1.28
C LEU A 80 -13.56 5.05 2.01
N ARG A 81 -14.24 4.11 2.68
CA ARG A 81 -15.44 4.40 3.49
C ARG A 81 -15.14 5.30 4.68
N GLU A 82 -14.03 5.07 5.37
CA GLU A 82 -13.63 5.97 6.46
C GLU A 82 -13.29 7.35 5.91
N TYR A 83 -12.56 7.45 4.80
CA TYR A 83 -12.27 8.72 4.14
C TYR A 83 -13.55 9.50 3.78
N PHE A 84 -14.51 8.88 3.09
CA PHE A 84 -15.79 9.53 2.75
C PHE A 84 -16.65 9.92 3.97
N SER A 85 -16.39 9.36 5.15
CA SER A 85 -17.07 9.76 6.39
C SER A 85 -16.45 10.97 7.10
N LEU A 86 -15.30 11.44 6.61
CA LEU A 86 -14.55 12.59 7.14
C LEU A 86 -14.74 13.86 6.31
N VAL A 87 -15.15 13.70 5.05
CA VAL A 87 -15.35 14.78 4.09
C VAL A 87 -16.83 15.07 3.96
N ASP A 88 -17.17 16.35 3.82
CA ASP A 88 -18.55 16.78 3.60
C ASP A 88 -18.93 16.60 2.13
N LEU A 89 -19.37 15.38 1.79
CA LEU A 89 -19.94 15.07 0.47
C LEU A 89 -21.44 15.36 0.45
N ARG A 90 -21.92 15.88 -0.68
CA ARG A 90 -23.33 16.23 -0.83
C ARG A 90 -24.15 14.96 -1.13
N PRO A 91 -25.42 14.88 -0.70
CA PRO A 91 -26.28 13.73 -1.00
C PRO A 91 -26.47 13.45 -2.50
N GLU A 92 -26.37 14.49 -3.33
CA GLU A 92 -26.45 14.44 -4.80
C GLU A 92 -25.27 13.64 -5.40
N ASP A 93 -24.12 13.64 -4.73
CA ASP A 93 -22.87 13.02 -5.18
C ASP A 93 -22.86 11.48 -5.01
N ARG A 94 -23.96 10.89 -4.55
CA ARG A 94 -24.09 9.44 -4.25
C ARG A 94 -23.68 8.53 -5.40
N LEU A 95 -23.89 8.95 -6.64
CA LEU A 95 -23.47 8.18 -7.82
C LEU A 95 -21.94 8.18 -7.99
N GLY A 96 -21.29 9.32 -7.78
CA GLY A 96 -19.82 9.39 -7.76
C GLY A 96 -19.24 8.50 -6.67
N VAL A 97 -19.84 8.51 -5.48
CA VAL A 97 -19.45 7.63 -4.36
C VAL A 97 -19.66 6.15 -4.70
N LEU A 98 -20.79 5.79 -5.32
CA LEU A 98 -21.05 4.43 -5.78
C LEU A 98 -20.02 4.00 -6.85
N GLY A 99 -19.75 4.86 -7.83
CA GLY A 99 -18.73 4.63 -8.85
C GLY A 99 -17.35 4.40 -8.23
N ALA A 100 -17.02 5.16 -7.18
CA ALA A 100 -15.77 4.98 -6.47
C ALA A 100 -15.69 3.60 -5.77
N TYR A 101 -16.76 3.13 -5.14
CA TYR A 101 -16.79 1.77 -4.57
C TYR A 101 -16.75 0.67 -5.63
N LEU A 102 -17.43 0.84 -6.77
CA LEU A 102 -17.41 -0.12 -7.88
C LEU A 102 -16.03 -0.21 -8.55
N SER A 103 -15.22 0.85 -8.47
CA SER A 103 -13.84 0.82 -8.97
C SER A 103 -12.96 -0.19 -8.22
N ILE A 104 -13.27 -0.53 -6.96
CA ILE A 104 -12.48 -1.46 -6.14
C ILE A 104 -12.50 -2.88 -6.74
N PRO A 105 -13.66 -3.57 -6.86
CA PRO A 105 -13.69 -4.89 -7.46
C PRO A 105 -13.21 -4.88 -8.92
N PHE A 106 -13.45 -3.79 -9.66
CA PHE A 106 -12.94 -3.62 -11.02
C PHE A 106 -11.40 -3.63 -11.05
N MET A 107 -10.73 -2.80 -10.24
CA MET A 107 -9.27 -2.73 -10.18
C MET A 107 -8.65 -4.05 -9.69
N ILE A 108 -9.30 -4.71 -8.74
CA ILE A 108 -8.87 -6.01 -8.20
C ILE A 108 -9.00 -7.12 -9.25
N TYR A 109 -10.06 -7.09 -10.05
CA TYR A 109 -10.20 -7.98 -11.20
C TYR A 109 -9.06 -7.78 -12.20
N LEU A 110 -8.69 -6.53 -12.52
CA LEU A 110 -7.57 -6.25 -13.42
C LEU A 110 -6.23 -6.78 -12.89
N VAL A 111 -5.99 -6.71 -11.59
CA VAL A 111 -4.82 -7.31 -10.94
C VAL A 111 -4.82 -8.83 -11.11
N GLN A 112 -5.96 -9.49 -10.91
CA GLN A 112 -6.06 -10.95 -10.99
C GLN A 112 -5.77 -11.50 -12.39
N ILE A 113 -6.23 -10.82 -13.43
CA ILE A 113 -5.96 -11.19 -14.82
C ILE A 113 -4.60 -10.66 -15.32
N GLY A 114 -3.84 -9.95 -14.49
CA GLY A 114 -2.54 -9.38 -14.83
C GLY A 114 -2.58 -8.28 -15.90
N TRP A 115 -3.72 -7.62 -16.12
CA TRP A 115 -3.88 -6.61 -17.18
C TRP A 115 -3.33 -5.25 -16.77
N TYR A 116 -2.01 -5.19 -16.61
CA TYR A 116 -1.29 -4.02 -16.09
C TYR A 116 -1.56 -2.73 -16.87
N GLY A 117 -1.50 -2.81 -18.22
CA GLY A 117 -1.67 -1.64 -19.07
C GLY A 117 -3.03 -0.97 -18.88
N PHE A 118 -4.09 -1.75 -18.65
CA PHE A 118 -5.41 -1.19 -18.39
C PHE A 118 -5.54 -0.72 -16.92
N PHE A 119 -4.96 -1.46 -15.97
CA PHE A 119 -4.92 -1.03 -14.57
C PHE A 119 -4.32 0.36 -14.38
N ILE A 120 -3.22 0.68 -15.07
CA ILE A 120 -2.52 1.95 -14.85
C ILE A 120 -3.28 3.17 -15.38
N ILE A 121 -4.06 2.99 -16.45
CA ILE A 121 -4.89 4.06 -17.02
C ILE A 121 -6.30 4.10 -16.41
N SER A 122 -6.72 3.05 -15.72
CA SER A 122 -8.08 2.90 -15.17
C SER A 122 -8.51 4.07 -14.29
N ILE A 123 -7.68 4.47 -13.33
CA ILE A 123 -8.01 5.61 -12.47
C ILE A 123 -7.64 6.93 -13.17
N PRO A 124 -6.37 7.20 -13.54
CA PRO A 124 -5.96 8.51 -14.05
C PRO A 124 -6.67 8.97 -15.33
N VAL A 125 -7.20 8.04 -16.15
CA VAL A 125 -7.90 8.37 -17.39
C VAL A 125 -9.41 8.12 -17.24
N TYR A 126 -9.82 6.87 -16.97
CA TYR A 126 -11.24 6.52 -17.03
C TYR A 126 -12.01 7.02 -15.81
N ALA A 127 -11.49 6.87 -14.58
CA ALA A 127 -12.18 7.40 -13.41
C ALA A 127 -12.26 8.93 -13.43
N PHE A 128 -11.19 9.62 -13.85
CA PHE A 128 -11.17 11.08 -14.03
C PHE A 128 -12.13 11.61 -15.11
N ILE A 129 -12.74 10.74 -15.92
CA ILE A 129 -13.83 11.11 -16.85
C ILE A 129 -15.19 10.70 -16.27
N VAL A 130 -15.28 9.47 -15.77
CA VAL A 130 -16.54 8.88 -15.29
C VAL A 130 -17.01 9.52 -13.99
N ILE A 131 -16.12 9.78 -13.03
CA ILE A 131 -16.49 10.35 -11.72
C ILE A 131 -17.05 11.77 -11.86
N PRO A 132 -16.41 12.71 -12.59
CA PRO A 132 -17.00 14.01 -12.87
C PRO A 132 -18.40 13.93 -13.48
N TYR A 133 -18.59 13.04 -14.46
CA TYR A 133 -19.90 12.82 -15.07
C TYR A 133 -20.92 12.30 -14.04
N LEU A 134 -20.57 11.30 -13.24
CA LEU A 134 -21.46 10.73 -12.22
C LEU A 134 -21.82 11.71 -11.10
N VAL A 135 -20.92 12.64 -10.76
CA VAL A 135 -21.20 13.70 -9.78
C VAL A 135 -22.12 14.77 -10.35
N THR A 136 -21.99 15.10 -11.64
CA THR A 136 -22.70 16.25 -12.25
C THR A 136 -24.02 15.88 -12.91
N VAL A 137 -24.27 14.60 -13.23
CA VAL A 137 -25.45 14.18 -14.01
C VAL A 137 -26.80 14.56 -13.41
N PHE A 138 -26.88 14.70 -12.08
CA PHE A 138 -28.09 15.11 -11.36
C PHE A 138 -27.90 16.41 -10.56
N ASP A 139 -26.83 17.16 -10.81
CA ASP A 139 -26.60 18.45 -10.15
C ASP A 139 -27.26 19.58 -10.95
N GLU A 140 -28.33 20.17 -10.40
CA GLU A 140 -29.07 21.27 -11.01
C GLU A 140 -28.47 22.65 -10.68
N ASP A 141 -27.84 22.79 -9.51
CA ASP A 141 -27.36 24.07 -8.98
C ASP A 141 -25.88 24.33 -9.27
N GLY A 142 -25.10 23.28 -9.53
CA GLY A 142 -23.66 23.34 -9.86
C GLY A 142 -22.77 23.79 -8.70
N ARG A 143 -23.31 23.96 -7.49
CA ARG A 143 -22.58 24.51 -6.33
C ARG A 143 -21.89 23.40 -5.53
N GLY A 144 -20.56 23.34 -5.62
CA GLY A 144 -19.75 22.39 -4.85
C GLY A 144 -19.35 21.13 -5.62
N SER A 145 -19.86 20.92 -6.84
CA SER A 145 -19.49 19.79 -7.72
C SER A 145 -17.99 19.64 -7.91
N LEU A 146 -17.27 20.73 -8.16
CA LEU A 146 -15.82 20.69 -8.35
C LEU A 146 -15.08 20.15 -7.12
N LEU A 147 -15.53 20.53 -5.92
CA LEU A 147 -14.94 20.08 -4.66
C LEU A 147 -15.22 18.58 -4.46
N SER A 148 -16.47 18.14 -4.67
CA SER A 148 -16.85 16.73 -4.56
C SER A 148 -16.09 15.83 -5.54
N ILE A 149 -15.94 16.28 -6.80
CA ILE A 149 -15.13 15.59 -7.81
C ILE A 149 -13.69 15.41 -7.30
N GLY A 150 -13.06 16.52 -6.88
CA GLY A 150 -11.69 16.49 -6.36
C GLY A 150 -11.53 15.54 -5.17
N ILE A 151 -12.48 15.57 -4.22
CA ILE A 151 -12.49 14.68 -3.05
C ILE A 151 -12.62 13.20 -3.46
N ILE A 152 -13.56 12.87 -4.36
CA ILE A 152 -13.80 11.50 -4.78
C ILE A 152 -12.61 10.94 -5.58
N ASP A 153 -12.09 11.69 -6.55
CA ASP A 153 -10.94 11.28 -7.36
C ASP A 153 -9.66 11.15 -6.51
N PHE A 154 -9.49 12.02 -5.53
CA PHE A 154 -8.39 11.94 -4.58
C PHE A 154 -8.48 10.69 -3.70
N GLY A 155 -9.68 10.36 -3.21
CA GLY A 155 -9.94 9.12 -2.49
C GLY A 155 -9.66 7.87 -3.33
N LEU A 156 -10.07 7.89 -4.61
CA LEU A 156 -9.80 6.82 -5.56
C LEU A 156 -8.30 6.62 -5.80
N PHE A 157 -7.58 7.71 -6.03
CA PHE A 157 -6.14 7.67 -6.23
C PHE A 157 -5.43 7.01 -5.04
N PHE A 158 -5.76 7.40 -3.81
CA PHE A 158 -5.09 6.85 -2.64
C PHE A 158 -5.55 5.45 -2.27
N PHE A 159 -6.85 5.22 -2.10
CA PHE A 159 -7.35 4.00 -1.49
C PHE A 159 -7.66 2.88 -2.49
N VAL A 160 -7.65 3.19 -3.79
CA VAL A 160 -7.86 2.19 -4.84
C VAL A 160 -6.61 2.05 -5.70
N TYR A 161 -6.14 3.13 -6.32
CA TYR A 161 -5.00 3.08 -7.23
C TYR A 161 -3.69 2.75 -6.50
N CYS A 162 -3.29 3.51 -5.47
CA CYS A 162 -2.04 3.25 -4.75
C CYS A 162 -2.05 1.91 -4.02
N LEU A 163 -3.16 1.50 -3.39
CA LEU A 163 -3.27 0.16 -2.80
C LEU A 163 -3.23 -0.95 -3.85
N GLY A 164 -3.79 -0.73 -5.04
CA GLY A 164 -3.68 -1.65 -6.16
C GLY A 164 -2.24 -1.92 -6.60
N HIS A 165 -1.32 -0.96 -6.44
CA HIS A 165 0.11 -1.18 -6.71
C HIS A 165 0.76 -2.15 -5.72
N LEU A 166 0.31 -2.16 -4.46
CA LEU A 166 0.73 -3.19 -3.50
C LEU A 166 0.22 -4.58 -3.92
N ALA A 167 -0.99 -4.65 -4.47
CA ALA A 167 -1.55 -5.88 -5.03
C ALA A 167 -0.69 -6.41 -6.18
N TYR A 168 -0.26 -5.53 -7.09
CA TYR A 168 0.63 -5.88 -8.20
C TYR A 168 2.05 -6.25 -7.75
N LEU A 169 2.59 -5.61 -6.70
CA LEU A 169 3.84 -6.08 -6.11
C LEU A 169 3.70 -7.52 -5.60
N ALA A 170 2.61 -7.82 -4.89
CA ALA A 170 2.32 -9.17 -4.39
C ALA A 170 2.02 -10.18 -5.51
N TYR A 171 1.47 -9.73 -6.65
CA TYR A 171 1.28 -10.55 -7.85
C TYR A 171 2.62 -11.08 -8.38
N TYR A 172 3.64 -10.23 -8.41
CA TYR A 172 4.98 -10.63 -8.86
C TYR A 172 5.75 -11.41 -7.80
N SER A 173 5.75 -10.91 -6.57
CA SER A 173 6.35 -11.59 -5.42
C SER A 173 5.98 -10.88 -4.12
N SER A 174 5.53 -11.64 -3.13
CA SER A 174 5.32 -11.15 -1.76
C SER A 174 6.57 -10.47 -1.19
N TRP A 175 7.78 -10.90 -1.57
CA TRP A 175 9.03 -10.27 -1.16
C TRP A 175 9.21 -8.86 -1.70
N LEU A 176 8.79 -8.58 -2.95
CA LEU A 176 8.84 -7.23 -3.52
C LEU A 176 7.87 -6.29 -2.80
N ALA A 177 6.70 -6.80 -2.40
CA ALA A 177 5.78 -6.04 -1.57
C ALA A 177 6.36 -5.77 -0.17
N LEU A 178 7.07 -6.73 0.43
CA LEU A 178 7.77 -6.55 1.71
C LEU A 178 8.98 -5.60 1.64
N LEU A 179 9.68 -5.56 0.50
CA LEU A 179 10.74 -4.59 0.22
C LEU A 179 10.23 -3.16 0.30
N LEU A 180 8.93 -2.94 0.08
CA LEU A 180 8.28 -1.66 0.28
C LEU A 180 7.74 -1.51 1.70
N LEU A 181 6.95 -2.48 2.18
CA LEU A 181 6.23 -2.33 3.45
C LEU A 181 7.14 -2.24 4.67
N LEU A 182 8.17 -3.10 4.76
CA LEU A 182 9.02 -3.15 5.95
C LEU A 182 9.86 -1.86 6.09
N PRO A 183 10.50 -1.34 5.03
CA PRO A 183 11.23 -0.09 5.15
C PRO A 183 10.32 1.13 5.36
N VAL A 184 9.11 1.16 4.78
CA VAL A 184 8.11 2.22 5.09
C VAL A 184 7.72 2.18 6.57
N ALA A 185 7.38 1.00 7.10
CA ALA A 185 7.01 0.83 8.50
C ALA A 185 8.15 1.21 9.44
N PHE A 186 9.38 0.82 9.10
CA PHE A 186 10.57 1.18 9.86
C PHE A 186 10.84 2.68 9.81
N CYS A 187 10.73 3.31 8.64
CA CYS A 187 10.88 4.76 8.49
C CYS A 187 9.84 5.52 9.34
N LYS A 188 8.57 5.08 9.34
CA LYS A 188 7.51 5.66 10.18
C LYS A 188 7.79 5.46 11.67
N PHE A 189 8.33 4.31 12.06
CA PHE A 189 8.78 4.07 13.44
C PHE A 189 9.87 5.07 13.87
N VAL A 190 10.90 5.28 13.03
CA VAL A 190 11.97 6.26 13.30
C VAL A 190 11.41 7.68 13.35
N SER A 191 10.60 8.09 12.36
CA SER A 191 9.94 9.40 12.30
C SER A 191 9.14 9.68 13.58
N THR A 192 8.36 8.71 14.06
CA THR A 192 7.57 8.84 15.29
C THR A 192 8.46 9.07 16.52
N ARG A 193 9.58 8.36 16.64
CA ARG A 193 10.52 8.49 17.77
C ARG A 193 11.32 9.79 17.75
N CYS A 194 11.63 10.28 16.56
CA CYS A 194 12.38 11.51 16.34
C CYS A 194 11.48 12.75 16.25
N SER A 195 10.15 12.58 16.25
CA SER A 195 9.17 13.67 16.12
C SER A 195 9.40 14.84 17.09
N ARG A 196 9.82 14.54 18.33
CA ARG A 196 10.21 15.54 19.35
C ARG A 196 11.35 16.49 18.93
N TRP A 197 12.19 16.06 17.99
CA TRP A 197 13.36 16.80 17.51
C TRP A 197 13.15 17.35 16.09
N GLY A 198 11.92 17.28 15.59
CA GLY A 198 11.58 17.68 14.22
C GLY A 198 11.80 16.57 13.19
N ARG A 199 11.52 16.90 11.92
CA ARG A 199 11.49 15.94 10.81
C ARG A 199 12.87 15.60 10.24
N LEU A 200 13.79 16.56 10.24
CA LEU A 200 15.15 16.38 9.69
C LEU A 200 15.93 15.26 10.39
N PRO A 201 15.98 15.17 11.74
CA PRO A 201 16.65 14.06 12.40
C PRO A 201 16.05 12.69 12.08
N GLY A 202 14.71 12.62 11.91
CA GLY A 202 14.03 11.38 11.52
C GLY A 202 14.49 10.87 10.15
N LEU A 203 14.68 11.78 9.19
CA LEU A 203 15.21 11.44 7.86
C LEU A 203 16.68 11.01 7.93
N LEU A 204 17.52 11.79 8.62
CA LEU A 204 18.97 11.53 8.69
C LEU A 204 19.28 10.19 9.37
N ILE A 205 18.52 9.83 10.41
CA ILE A 205 18.65 8.55 11.11
C ILE A 205 17.99 7.41 10.31
N GLY A 206 16.83 7.69 9.71
CA GLY A 206 16.04 6.70 8.98
C GLY A 206 16.73 6.23 7.69
N LEU A 207 17.34 7.14 6.94
CA LEU A 207 17.93 6.87 5.62
C LEU A 207 18.95 5.72 5.62
N PRO A 208 20.05 5.75 6.41
CA PRO A 208 21.03 4.67 6.39
C PRO A 208 20.43 3.33 6.83
N ALA A 209 19.48 3.35 7.77
CA ALA A 209 18.82 2.14 8.26
C ALA A 209 17.85 1.55 7.23
N VAL A 210 17.12 2.37 6.48
CA VAL A 210 16.22 1.92 5.39
C VAL A 210 17.03 1.41 4.20
N VAL A 211 18.17 2.04 3.85
CA VAL A 211 19.12 1.50 2.87
C VAL A 211 19.65 0.13 3.31
N GLY A 212 20.11 0.02 4.57
CA GLY A 212 20.57 -1.24 5.14
C GLY A 212 19.50 -2.33 5.12
N LEU A 213 18.26 -2.00 5.47
CA LEU A 213 17.13 -2.94 5.43
C LEU A 213 16.78 -3.36 3.99
N SER A 214 16.82 -2.44 3.03
CA SER A 214 16.54 -2.74 1.62
C SER A 214 17.62 -3.67 1.03
N LEU A 215 18.88 -3.47 1.40
CA LEU A 215 19.99 -4.36 1.06
C LEU A 215 19.88 -5.73 1.75
N LEU A 216 19.39 -5.76 2.99
CA LEU A 216 19.18 -7.01 3.73
C LEU A 216 18.10 -7.87 3.06
N LEU A 217 17.02 -7.27 2.57
CA LEU A 217 15.92 -7.98 1.91
C LEU A 217 16.27 -8.48 0.50
N ARG A 218 17.38 -7.99 -0.07
CA ARG A 218 17.83 -8.29 -1.44
C ARG A 218 17.90 -9.77 -1.81
N PRO A 219 18.42 -10.69 -0.97
CA PRO A 219 18.56 -12.10 -1.34
C PRO A 219 17.22 -12.77 -1.66
N TRP A 220 16.11 -12.29 -1.08
CA TRP A 220 14.77 -12.85 -1.28
C TRP A 220 13.99 -12.14 -2.38
N THR A 221 14.34 -10.89 -2.70
CA THR A 221 13.64 -10.11 -3.73
C THR A 221 14.24 -10.31 -5.11
N GLY A 222 15.46 -10.85 -5.21
CA GLY A 222 16.21 -10.94 -6.46
C GLY A 222 16.68 -9.59 -7.02
N VAL A 223 16.47 -8.50 -6.28
CA VAL A 223 16.79 -7.14 -6.74
C VAL A 223 18.31 -6.92 -6.76
N PRO A 224 18.90 -6.26 -7.76
CA PRO A 224 20.33 -5.94 -7.74
C PRO A 224 20.69 -4.90 -6.66
N CYS A 225 21.98 -4.78 -6.31
CA CYS A 225 22.41 -3.87 -5.25
C CYS A 225 22.07 -2.39 -5.53
N GLY A 226 22.32 -1.91 -6.75
CA GLY A 226 22.04 -0.52 -7.13
C GLY A 226 20.58 -0.14 -6.92
N PRO A 227 19.62 -0.91 -7.48
CA PRO A 227 18.20 -0.64 -7.28
C PRO A 227 17.71 -0.77 -5.83
N ALA A 228 18.25 -1.72 -5.06
CA ALA A 228 17.93 -1.84 -3.63
C ALA A 228 18.39 -0.61 -2.83
N ILE A 229 19.57 -0.05 -3.13
CA ILE A 229 20.04 1.20 -2.53
C ILE A 229 19.13 2.36 -2.91
N PHE A 230 18.76 2.46 -4.19
CA PHE A 230 17.88 3.52 -4.67
C PHE A 230 16.51 3.48 -3.97
N VAL A 231 15.89 2.31 -3.85
CA VAL A 231 14.63 2.12 -3.10
C VAL A 231 14.82 2.54 -1.64
N GLY A 232 15.93 2.17 -1.00
CA GLY A 232 16.24 2.55 0.37
C GLY A 232 16.46 4.05 0.60
N VAL A 233 16.90 4.79 -0.43
CA VAL A 233 16.99 6.26 -0.37
C VAL A 233 15.64 6.91 -0.69
N LEU A 234 14.90 6.35 -1.62
CA LEU A 234 13.63 6.88 -2.10
C LEU A 234 12.51 6.79 -1.06
N ILE A 235 12.39 5.65 -0.35
CA ILE A 235 11.31 5.40 0.61
C ILE A 235 11.23 6.50 1.70
N PRO A 236 12.32 6.88 2.41
CA PRO A 236 12.27 7.92 3.44
C PRO A 236 11.80 9.29 2.94
N VAL A 237 12.07 9.62 1.68
CA VAL A 237 11.59 10.86 1.06
C VAL A 237 10.08 10.79 0.84
N LEU A 238 9.59 9.69 0.25
CA LEU A 238 8.17 9.49 -0.02
C LEU A 238 7.33 9.39 1.26
N VAL A 239 7.86 8.72 2.28
CA VAL A 239 7.22 8.65 3.60
C VAL A 239 7.02 10.04 4.17
N GLN A 240 8.05 10.90 4.14
CA GLN A 240 7.91 12.27 4.62
C GLN A 240 6.91 13.06 3.78
N MET A 241 6.97 12.96 2.44
CA MET A 241 6.00 13.65 1.57
C MET A 241 4.57 13.27 1.94
N GLY A 242 4.28 11.98 2.08
CA GLY A 242 2.96 11.48 2.47
C GLY A 242 2.52 11.97 3.85
N GLU A 243 3.40 11.90 4.86
CA GLU A 243 3.11 12.42 6.20
C GLU A 243 2.85 13.93 6.21
N ARG A 244 3.52 14.70 5.34
CA ARG A 244 3.26 16.15 5.21
C ARG A 244 1.92 16.43 4.56
N THR A 245 1.63 15.75 3.45
CA THR A 245 0.39 15.96 2.70
C THR A 245 -0.82 15.62 3.56
N VAL A 246 -0.80 14.45 4.22
CA VAL A 246 -1.91 14.05 5.09
C VAL A 246 -2.07 14.98 6.29
N ALA A 247 -0.97 15.42 6.92
CA ALA A 247 -1.07 16.37 8.02
C ALA A 247 -1.69 17.72 7.61
N MET A 248 -1.52 18.16 6.36
CA MET A 248 -2.17 19.38 5.87
C MET A 248 -3.65 19.13 5.54
N ILE A 249 -3.98 17.98 4.99
CA ILE A 249 -5.38 17.59 4.71
C ILE A 249 -6.18 17.45 6.01
N GLU A 250 -5.60 16.82 7.04
CA GLU A 250 -6.26 16.70 8.34
C GLU A 250 -6.53 18.06 8.98
N ARG A 251 -5.61 19.02 8.81
CA ARG A 251 -5.80 20.41 9.28
C ARG A 251 -6.89 21.13 8.49
N ASP A 252 -6.94 20.92 7.18
CA ASP A 252 -7.96 21.50 6.30
C ASP A 252 -9.36 20.98 6.63
N LEU A 253 -9.47 19.68 6.95
CA LEU A 253 -10.71 19.04 7.40
C LEU A 253 -11.10 19.40 8.85
N GLY A 254 -10.31 20.22 9.55
CA GLY A 254 -10.58 20.57 10.95
C GLY A 254 -10.50 19.38 11.92
N ILE A 255 -9.81 18.31 11.53
CA ILE A 255 -9.70 17.08 12.31
C ILE A 255 -8.51 17.20 13.27
N ASP A 256 -8.80 17.46 14.55
CA ASP A 256 -7.81 17.33 15.61
C ASP A 256 -7.57 15.85 15.94
N ALA A 257 -6.44 15.30 15.49
CA ALA A 257 -6.02 13.92 15.74
C ALA A 257 -6.00 13.52 17.24
N GLY A 258 -6.03 14.50 18.15
CA GLY A 258 -6.10 14.30 19.61
C GLY A 258 -7.50 14.02 20.16
N ASN A 259 -8.57 14.43 19.47
CA ASN A 259 -9.97 14.38 19.97
C ASN A 259 -10.88 13.43 19.20
N LEU A 260 -10.36 12.72 18.19
CA LEU A 260 -11.13 11.73 17.44
C LEU A 260 -11.43 10.49 18.29
N GLU A 261 -12.69 10.03 18.22
CA GLU A 261 -13.09 8.75 18.78
C GLU A 261 -12.21 7.59 18.25
N PRO A 262 -11.94 6.55 19.06
CA PRO A 262 -11.14 5.41 18.62
C PRO A 262 -11.74 4.71 17.39
N GLY A 263 -11.25 5.04 16.19
CA GLY A 263 -11.68 4.41 14.93
C GLY A 263 -12.13 5.37 13.83
N ARG A 264 -12.18 6.69 14.08
CA ARG A 264 -12.52 7.71 13.07
C ARG A 264 -11.27 8.54 12.73
N GLY A 265 -10.96 8.74 11.44
CA GLY A 265 -9.86 9.59 10.98
C GLY A 265 -8.45 9.03 11.13
N ARG A 266 -8.29 7.71 11.30
CA ARG A 266 -7.00 7.06 11.56
C ARG A 266 -6.49 6.21 10.40
N VAL A 267 -7.33 5.87 9.42
CA VAL A 267 -6.86 5.19 8.21
C VAL A 267 -5.90 6.08 7.43
N LEU A 268 -6.28 7.33 7.18
CA LEU A 268 -5.51 8.22 6.30
C LEU A 268 -4.09 8.42 6.84
N ASP A 269 -3.92 8.78 8.11
CA ASP A 269 -2.60 8.81 8.77
C ASP A 269 -1.89 7.45 8.69
N ALA A 270 -2.58 6.36 9.04
CA ALA A 270 -1.94 5.05 9.10
C ALA A 270 -1.44 4.56 7.73
N LEU A 271 -2.15 4.86 6.65
CA LEU A 271 -1.84 4.44 5.30
C LEU A 271 -0.97 5.43 4.52
N ALA A 272 -0.99 6.73 4.86
CA ALA A 272 -0.34 7.83 4.14
C ALA A 272 1.02 7.46 3.52
N ALA A 273 1.92 6.98 4.38
CA ALA A 273 3.29 6.63 4.01
C ALA A 273 3.37 5.49 2.98
N TYR A 274 2.48 4.50 3.08
CA TYR A 274 2.42 3.38 2.14
C TYR A 274 1.83 3.83 0.80
N LEU A 275 0.79 4.67 0.81
CA LEU A 275 0.09 5.10 -0.40
C LEU A 275 0.97 5.96 -1.32
N PHE A 276 1.86 6.77 -0.75
CA PHE A 276 2.84 7.55 -1.52
C PHE A 276 3.98 6.69 -2.06
N ALA A 277 4.45 5.72 -1.27
CA ALA A 277 5.55 4.85 -1.68
C ALA A 277 5.13 3.83 -2.75
N ALA A 278 3.92 3.26 -2.63
CA ALA A 278 3.42 2.15 -3.45
C ALA A 278 3.59 2.34 -4.96
N PRO A 279 3.00 3.37 -5.60
CA PRO A 279 3.07 3.50 -7.05
C PRO A 279 4.50 3.78 -7.54
N ILE A 280 5.25 4.64 -6.86
CA ILE A 280 6.57 5.08 -7.33
C ILE A 280 7.59 3.93 -7.23
N VAL A 281 7.62 3.24 -6.08
CA VAL A 281 8.51 2.08 -5.91
C VAL A 281 8.12 0.95 -6.85
N PHE A 282 6.81 0.70 -7.04
CA PHE A 282 6.35 -0.29 -8.02
C PHE A 282 6.83 0.02 -9.43
N HIS A 283 6.63 1.25 -9.93
CA HIS A 283 7.06 1.62 -11.28
C HIS A 283 8.57 1.52 -11.45
N TYR A 284 9.33 1.94 -10.44
CA TYR A 284 10.78 1.80 -10.44
C TYR A 284 11.22 0.33 -10.54
N LEU A 285 10.68 -0.54 -9.69
CA LEU A 285 11.00 -1.97 -9.68
C LEU A 285 10.56 -2.65 -10.97
N ARG A 286 9.39 -2.31 -11.49
CA ARG A 286 8.88 -2.83 -12.77
C ARG A 286 9.80 -2.46 -13.94
N TRP A 287 10.20 -1.20 -14.01
CA TRP A 287 11.06 -0.71 -15.08
C TRP A 287 12.45 -1.38 -15.05
N ILE A 288 13.03 -1.54 -13.86
CA ILE A 288 14.39 -2.10 -13.74
C ILE A 288 14.42 -3.63 -13.82
N MET A 289 13.43 -4.33 -13.26
CA MET A 289 13.34 -5.79 -13.28
C MET A 289 12.70 -6.31 -14.57
N LYS A 290 12.17 -5.42 -15.43
CA LYS A 290 11.49 -5.75 -16.67
C LYS A 290 10.54 -6.94 -16.52
N PHE A 291 9.59 -6.83 -15.60
CA PHE A 291 8.64 -7.92 -15.31
C PHE A 291 7.92 -8.44 -16.57
N ASP A 292 7.80 -7.62 -17.62
CA ASP A 292 7.21 -8.01 -18.90
C ASP A 292 8.03 -9.03 -19.70
N GLU A 293 9.36 -9.04 -19.59
CA GLU A 293 10.22 -10.03 -20.27
C GLU A 293 10.18 -11.40 -19.56
N LEU A 294 9.96 -11.42 -18.24
CA LEU A 294 9.89 -12.65 -17.43
C LEU A 294 8.62 -13.47 -17.67
N VAL A 295 7.49 -12.82 -17.96
CA VAL A 295 6.22 -13.48 -18.27
C VAL A 295 6.20 -14.04 -19.70
N LEU A 296 6.81 -13.34 -20.66
CA LEU A 296 6.89 -13.79 -22.05
C LEU A 296 7.95 -14.88 -22.29
N GLY A 297 8.96 -14.99 -21.43
CA GLY A 297 10.00 -16.03 -21.51
C GLY A 297 9.56 -17.44 -21.10
N HIS A 298 8.38 -17.59 -20.47
CA HIS A 298 7.80 -18.90 -20.11
C HIS A 298 6.72 -19.36 -21.10
N GLY A 299 6.49 -18.59 -22.18
CA GLY A 299 5.49 -18.87 -23.22
C GLY A 299 6.07 -19.18 -24.59
N ALA A 300 7.36 -19.48 -24.70
CA ALA A 300 8.05 -19.86 -25.94
C ALA A 300 8.73 -21.23 -25.82
#